data_AF-A0A918ZRC1-F1
#
_entry.id   AF-A0A918ZRC1-F1
#
_cell.length_a   1.000
_cell.length_b   1.000
_cell.length_c   1.000
_cell.angle_alpha   90.00
_cell.angle_beta   90.00
_cell.angle_gamma   90.00
#
_symmetry.space_group_name_H-M   'P 1'
#
loop_
_entity.id
_entity.type
_entity.pdbx_description
1 polymer ?
#
loop_
_entity_poly.entity_id
_entity_poly.type
_entity_poly.pdbx_seq_one_letter_code
_entity_poly.pdbx_strand_id
1 'polypeptide(L)'
;MRARARLAVATAAATLLIGCASGSASSDPGPDRTGPGKDGERVLVFSKTAGFRHDSIPDGVAAVRALGAAHGFTVDATENAAAFTRKNLARYDAVVWLSTTGDVLNPQQQGAFEQYIRAGGGYVGVHAAADTEYDWPFYGALAGAYFRSHPAVQRARITVEDHAHPATAHLGTDWHRTDEWYDYRANPRERARVLASLDESSYSGGTMGGDHPIAWCQASVAGTAGRSFYTGGGHTKESYAEPAFRQHLLGGIRYATGAAHADCRPERGHTPLFDGSEASLAQWKQAGPGSFALKDDGTLTSVGGMGLLWYADRSFGSYSLKLDWRMSGADKDDNSGVFVGFPPSDDPWSAVHHGYEIQIDATDVPEKTTGSVYGFQSADLAARDRALNPPGEWNTYEIRVEGERLRLWLNGVLINDFTNTDPARSLRDGHIGIQNHGADDEVAFRDIRLRALPPVRTGAEPAPTTTAPRTGARPAPTAGGGFAAGGGLAAGGGLVAGDGLVAGGGPVADGSLAAHGGLAAGGGPAVEGGPVAQGGPAAGGGLVVHGRHAAGSGGAARAEGAGAR
;
A
#
# COMPACT_ATOMS: atom_id res chain seq x y z
N MET A 1 -21.90 71.46 -62.58
CA MET A 1 -22.88 70.58 -63.27
C MET A 1 -22.45 69.13 -63.11
N ARG A 2 -23.40 68.28 -62.71
CA ARG A 2 -23.55 66.82 -62.93
C ARG A 2 -22.29 65.94 -63.04
N ALA A 3 -22.21 64.92 -62.18
CA ALA A 3 -22.25 63.52 -62.62
C ALA A 3 -22.61 62.60 -61.44
N ARG A 4 -23.42 61.57 -61.72
CA ARG A 4 -23.83 60.47 -60.82
C ARG A 4 -23.26 59.15 -61.35
N ALA A 5 -23.13 58.18 -60.42
CA ALA A 5 -23.27 56.71 -60.58
C ALA A 5 -22.14 55.93 -61.27
N ARG A 6 -21.72 54.71 -60.87
CA ARG A 6 -22.17 53.64 -59.92
C ARG A 6 -20.92 52.80 -59.51
N LEU A 7 -20.72 52.47 -58.24
CA LEU A 7 -21.00 51.19 -57.53
C LEU A 7 -20.19 49.95 -57.96
N ALA A 8 -19.30 49.48 -57.08
CA ALA A 8 -18.95 48.07 -56.86
C ALA A 8 -18.41 47.91 -55.42
N VAL A 9 -19.05 47.05 -54.63
CA VAL A 9 -18.65 46.69 -53.25
C VAL A 9 -18.06 45.28 -53.32
N ALA A 10 -16.82 45.12 -52.86
CA ALA A 10 -16.16 43.83 -52.69
C ALA A 10 -15.78 43.65 -51.21
N THR A 11 -16.22 42.54 -50.64
CA THR A 11 -15.97 42.08 -49.26
C THR A 11 -14.54 41.54 -49.12
N ALA A 12 -13.78 42.03 -48.13
CA ALA A 12 -12.48 41.49 -47.74
C ALA A 12 -12.56 40.89 -46.32
N ALA A 13 -12.16 39.62 -46.20
CA ALA A 13 -11.99 38.91 -44.93
C ALA A 13 -10.61 39.25 -44.33
N ALA A 14 -10.58 39.54 -43.04
CA ALA A 14 -9.38 39.85 -42.28
C ALA A 14 -8.90 38.63 -41.49
N THR A 15 -7.67 38.19 -41.74
CA THR A 15 -6.91 37.25 -40.91
C THR A 15 -6.06 38.04 -39.91
N LEU A 16 -6.25 37.79 -38.61
CA LEU A 16 -5.48 38.41 -37.53
C LEU A 16 -4.51 37.37 -36.94
N LEU A 17 -3.21 37.62 -37.08
CA LEU A 17 -2.11 36.91 -36.42
C LEU A 17 -1.96 37.44 -34.99
N ILE A 18 -2.07 36.57 -33.97
CA ILE A 18 -1.66 36.86 -32.59
C ILE A 18 -0.70 35.74 -32.16
N GLY A 19 0.51 36.14 -31.77
CA GLY A 19 1.54 35.25 -31.25
C GLY A 19 1.21 34.78 -29.83
N CYS A 20 1.37 33.47 -29.61
CA CYS A 20 1.28 32.87 -28.29
C CYS A 20 2.68 32.84 -27.66
N ALA A 21 2.88 33.64 -26.61
CA ALA A 21 3.98 33.43 -25.68
C ALA A 21 3.62 32.27 -24.76
N SER A 22 4.46 31.24 -24.73
CA SER A 22 4.34 30.09 -23.84
C SER A 22 4.63 30.52 -22.39
N GLY A 23 3.58 30.70 -21.60
CA GLY A 23 3.69 30.83 -20.15
C GLY A 23 3.89 29.45 -19.51
N SER A 24 4.88 29.34 -18.62
CA SER A 24 5.11 28.16 -17.80
C SER A 24 3.87 27.84 -16.97
N ALA A 25 3.31 26.65 -17.16
CA ALA A 25 2.23 26.15 -16.32
C ALA A 25 2.77 25.89 -14.91
N SER A 26 2.39 26.74 -13.95
CA SER A 26 2.54 26.45 -12.54
C SER A 26 1.63 25.27 -12.20
N SER A 27 2.21 24.19 -11.71
CA SER A 27 1.49 23.05 -11.14
C SER A 27 0.64 23.51 -9.96
N ASP A 28 -0.68 23.36 -10.10
CA ASP A 28 -1.68 23.60 -9.06
C ASP A 28 -1.55 22.53 -7.96
N PRO A 29 -1.72 22.84 -6.65
CA PRO A 29 -1.77 21.82 -5.61
C PRO A 29 -3.07 21.01 -5.78
N GLY A 30 -2.97 19.69 -5.61
CA GLY A 30 -4.05 18.73 -5.84
C GLY A 30 -5.35 18.97 -5.03
N PRO A 31 -6.37 18.12 -5.28
CA PRO A 31 -7.77 18.44 -4.97
C PRO A 31 -8.07 18.56 -3.48
N ASP A 32 -8.82 19.63 -3.19
CA ASP A 32 -9.65 19.99 -2.05
C ASP A 32 -9.74 18.99 -0.85
N ARG A 33 -8.99 19.29 0.22
CA ARG A 33 -9.08 18.64 1.54
C ARG A 33 -10.27 19.14 2.40
N THR A 34 -11.32 19.69 1.79
CA THR A 34 -12.35 20.42 2.55
C THR A 34 -13.48 19.52 3.06
N GLY A 35 -13.32 19.07 4.30
CA GLY A 35 -14.41 19.34 5.25
C GLY A 35 -14.55 20.87 5.41
N PRO A 36 -15.75 21.42 5.63
CA PRO A 36 -15.93 22.87 5.71
C PRO A 36 -15.09 23.45 6.87
N GLY A 37 -14.03 24.21 6.55
CA GLY A 37 -13.33 25.11 7.48
C GLY A 37 -11.97 24.67 8.06
N LYS A 38 -11.19 23.78 7.41
CA LYS A 38 -9.83 23.44 7.87
C LYS A 38 -8.76 24.21 7.09
N ASP A 39 -8.13 25.19 7.74
CA ASP A 39 -6.92 25.86 7.24
C ASP A 39 -5.69 24.96 7.49
N GLY A 40 -5.37 24.11 6.51
CA GLY A 40 -4.21 23.22 6.53
C GLY A 40 -4.35 21.99 7.44
N GLU A 41 -3.37 21.09 7.34
CA GLU A 41 -3.32 19.85 8.13
C GLU A 41 -3.02 20.15 9.60
N ARG A 42 -3.78 19.53 10.52
CA ARG A 42 -3.65 19.80 11.97
C ARG A 42 -3.69 18.54 12.82
N VAL A 43 -2.77 18.46 13.77
CA VAL A 43 -2.62 17.35 14.71
C VAL A 43 -2.78 17.85 16.15
N LEU A 44 -3.54 17.10 16.96
CA LEU A 44 -3.62 17.30 18.40
C LEU A 44 -2.74 16.27 19.10
N VAL A 45 -1.75 16.73 19.87
CA VAL A 45 -1.00 15.86 20.80
C VAL A 45 -1.69 15.89 22.16
N PHE A 46 -2.15 14.73 22.61
CA PHE A 46 -2.75 14.51 23.91
C PHE A 46 -1.84 13.61 24.75
N SER A 47 -1.46 14.09 25.94
CA SER A 47 -0.48 13.41 26.79
C SER A 47 -0.88 13.38 28.27
N LYS A 48 -2.18 13.40 28.56
CA LYS A 48 -2.69 13.28 29.93
C LYS A 48 -2.38 11.89 30.48
N THR A 49 -1.99 11.82 31.74
CA THR A 49 -1.75 10.57 32.48
C THR A 49 -2.58 10.56 33.76
N ALA A 50 -3.23 9.43 34.03
CA ALA A 50 -3.83 9.07 35.31
C ALA A 50 -3.06 7.93 36.00
N GLY A 51 -2.04 7.38 35.35
CA GLY A 51 -1.09 6.40 35.89
C GLY A 51 0.36 6.91 35.86
N PHE A 52 1.30 6.05 35.47
CA PHE A 52 2.72 6.40 35.39
C PHE A 52 2.95 7.56 34.41
N ARG A 53 3.83 8.50 34.79
CA ARG A 53 4.18 9.67 33.98
C ARG A 53 5.55 9.46 33.37
N HIS A 54 5.61 9.37 32.05
CA HIS A 54 6.86 9.18 31.31
C HIS A 54 7.63 10.50 31.20
N ASP A 55 8.90 10.51 31.62
CA ASP A 55 9.75 11.72 31.57
C ASP A 55 10.01 12.22 30.14
N SER A 56 9.75 11.39 29.12
CA SER A 56 9.98 11.69 27.71
C SER A 56 8.86 12.44 27.00
N ILE A 57 7.70 12.62 27.64
CA ILE A 57 6.57 13.34 27.01
C ILE A 57 6.95 14.76 26.53
N PRO A 58 7.71 15.59 27.27
CA PRO A 58 8.15 16.89 26.77
C PRO A 58 8.97 16.78 25.47
N ASP A 59 9.88 15.80 25.39
CA ASP A 59 10.70 15.54 24.19
C ASP A 59 9.85 15.04 23.02
N GLY A 60 8.86 14.18 23.29
CA GLY A 60 7.90 13.73 22.29
C GLY A 60 7.03 14.86 21.74
N VAL A 61 6.50 15.74 22.59
CA VAL A 61 5.74 16.93 22.14
C VAL A 61 6.63 17.84 21.29
N ALA A 62 7.88 18.07 21.72
CA ALA A 62 8.84 18.89 20.97
C ALA A 62 9.18 18.26 19.61
N ALA A 63 9.37 16.94 19.55
CA ALA A 63 9.64 16.21 18.31
C ALA A 63 8.46 16.31 17.34
N VAL A 64 7.22 16.08 17.78
CA VAL A 64 6.03 16.19 16.91
C VAL A 64 5.85 17.62 16.41
N ARG A 65 6.08 18.64 17.24
CA ARG A 65 6.06 20.05 16.80
C ARG A 65 7.12 20.35 15.75
N ALA A 66 8.34 19.85 15.94
CA ALA A 66 9.42 20.03 14.98
C ALA A 66 9.11 19.33 13.64
N LEU A 67 8.53 18.13 13.69
CA LEU A 67 8.04 17.43 12.50
C LEU A 67 6.93 18.24 11.80
N GLY A 68 5.98 18.78 12.56
CA GLY A 68 4.92 19.63 12.01
C GLY A 68 5.46 20.87 11.30
N ALA A 69 6.42 21.56 11.91
CA ALA A 69 7.09 22.71 11.31
C ALA A 69 7.85 22.35 10.03
N ALA A 70 8.51 21.19 10.00
CA ALA A 70 9.30 20.73 8.85
C ALA A 70 8.44 20.20 7.68
N HIS A 71 7.26 19.64 7.97
CA HIS A 71 6.44 18.91 7.00
C HIS A 71 5.05 19.53 6.76
N GLY A 72 4.81 20.75 7.25
CA GLY A 72 3.65 21.55 6.87
C GLY A 72 2.33 21.21 7.56
N PHE A 73 2.38 20.69 8.79
CA PHE A 73 1.19 20.48 9.62
C PHE A 73 1.27 21.21 10.97
N THR A 74 0.14 21.75 11.42
CA THR A 74 0.05 22.48 12.69
C THR A 74 -0.12 21.51 13.85
N VAL A 75 0.57 21.77 14.97
CA VAL A 75 0.52 20.91 16.16
C VAL A 75 0.04 21.70 17.37
N ASP A 76 -1.13 21.33 17.90
CA ASP A 76 -1.60 21.75 19.21
C ASP A 76 -1.27 20.64 20.23
N ALA A 77 -0.89 20.99 21.47
CA ALA A 77 -0.59 20.00 22.51
C ALA A 77 -1.36 20.32 23.80
N THR A 78 -1.90 19.30 24.45
CA THR A 78 -2.70 19.46 25.67
C THR A 78 -2.67 18.23 26.55
N GLU A 79 -2.77 18.45 27.86
CA GLU A 79 -3.08 17.39 28.85
C GLU A 79 -4.51 17.56 29.41
N ASN A 80 -5.27 18.54 28.91
CA ASN A 80 -6.63 18.83 29.36
C ASN A 80 -7.67 18.00 28.58
N ALA A 81 -8.25 17.00 29.24
CA ALA A 81 -9.31 16.16 28.67
C ALA A 81 -10.56 16.94 28.23
N ALA A 82 -10.80 18.16 28.74
CA ALA A 82 -11.89 19.02 28.27
C ALA A 82 -11.77 19.42 26.79
N ALA A 83 -10.61 19.21 26.17
CA ALA A 83 -10.42 19.37 24.73
C ALA A 83 -11.18 18.31 23.89
N PHE A 84 -11.58 17.18 24.47
CA PHE A 84 -12.28 16.09 23.79
C PHE A 84 -13.78 16.39 23.64
N THR A 85 -14.08 17.37 22.79
CA THR A 85 -15.44 17.70 22.35
C THR A 85 -15.53 17.52 20.85
N ARG A 86 -16.72 17.18 20.32
CA ARG A 86 -16.93 17.03 18.87
C ARG A 86 -16.48 18.28 18.10
N LYS A 87 -16.84 19.46 18.62
CA LYS A 87 -16.49 20.75 17.99
C LYS A 87 -14.98 20.96 17.91
N ASN A 88 -14.24 20.64 18.98
CA ASN A 88 -12.80 20.83 18.96
C ASN A 88 -12.10 19.74 18.13
N LEU A 89 -12.49 18.47 18.27
CA LEU A 89 -11.90 17.35 17.53
C LEU A 89 -12.07 17.47 16.01
N ALA A 90 -13.20 18.03 15.54
CA ALA A 90 -13.43 18.27 14.12
C ALA A 90 -12.40 19.19 13.44
N ARG A 91 -11.56 19.90 14.21
CA ARG A 91 -10.48 20.76 13.69
C ARG A 91 -9.21 19.98 13.32
N TYR A 92 -9.09 18.73 13.77
CA TYR A 92 -7.87 17.94 13.65
C TYR A 92 -8.07 16.81 12.63
N ASP A 93 -6.97 16.42 11.97
CA ASP A 93 -6.91 15.29 11.04
C ASP A 93 -6.41 14.02 11.75
N ALA A 94 -5.57 14.19 12.77
CA ALA A 94 -5.15 13.12 13.68
C ALA A 94 -5.04 13.60 15.13
N VAL A 95 -5.22 12.67 16.07
CA VAL A 95 -4.89 12.86 17.49
C VAL A 95 -3.79 11.88 17.86
N VAL A 96 -2.66 12.42 18.32
CA VAL A 96 -1.53 11.65 18.86
C VAL A 96 -1.75 11.46 20.36
N TRP A 97 -1.93 10.22 20.78
CA TRP A 97 -1.92 9.81 22.18
C TRP A 97 -0.49 9.49 22.57
N LEU A 98 0.18 10.49 23.14
CA LEU A 98 1.61 10.44 23.43
C LEU A 98 1.83 10.00 24.88
N SER A 99 2.09 8.69 25.07
CA SER A 99 2.36 8.09 26.37
C SER A 99 1.34 8.44 27.45
N THR A 100 0.05 8.48 27.08
CA THR A 100 -1.06 8.53 28.03
C THR A 100 -1.04 7.29 28.90
N THR A 101 -1.61 7.34 30.11
CA THR A 101 -1.72 6.16 30.99
C THR A 101 -2.97 6.23 31.84
N GLY A 102 -3.58 5.08 32.13
CA GLY A 102 -4.78 4.96 32.97
C GLY A 102 -6.08 5.41 32.30
N ASP A 103 -7.08 5.77 33.12
CA ASP A 103 -8.39 6.26 32.68
C ASP A 103 -8.37 7.80 32.59
N VAL A 104 -8.36 8.35 31.37
CA VAL A 104 -8.02 9.75 31.11
C VAL A 104 -9.19 10.57 30.60
N LEU A 105 -10.22 9.92 30.03
CA LEU A 105 -11.44 10.50 29.48
C LEU A 105 -12.68 9.98 30.21
N ASN A 106 -13.61 10.88 30.52
CA ASN A 106 -14.93 10.47 31.00
C ASN A 106 -15.83 9.95 29.86
N PRO A 107 -17.01 9.35 30.15
CA PRO A 107 -17.88 8.77 29.12
C PRO A 107 -18.33 9.75 28.02
N GLN A 108 -18.50 11.04 28.34
CA GLN A 108 -18.86 12.05 27.34
C GLN A 108 -17.70 12.32 26.37
N GLN A 109 -16.47 12.37 26.89
CA GLN A 109 -15.25 12.59 26.12
C GLN A 109 -14.90 11.35 25.28
N GLN A 110 -15.04 10.15 25.84
CA GLN A 110 -14.96 8.89 25.10
C GLN A 110 -15.92 8.88 23.91
N GLY A 111 -17.21 9.19 24.15
CA GLY A 111 -18.21 9.25 23.08
C GLY A 111 -17.92 10.31 22.01
N ALA A 112 -17.29 11.44 22.38
CA ALA A 112 -16.84 12.44 21.40
C ALA A 112 -15.68 11.91 20.53
N PHE A 113 -14.73 11.18 21.13
CA PHE A 113 -13.62 10.60 20.41
C PHE A 113 -14.05 9.44 19.51
N GLU A 114 -14.96 8.56 19.95
CA GLU A 114 -15.52 7.53 19.08
C GLU A 114 -16.15 8.14 17.83
N GLN A 115 -16.93 9.21 17.99
CA GLN A 115 -17.57 9.88 16.85
C GLN A 115 -16.55 10.50 15.91
N TYR A 116 -15.46 11.06 16.45
CA TYR A 116 -14.34 11.57 15.65
C TYR A 116 -13.69 10.47 14.81
N ILE A 117 -13.36 9.31 15.41
CA ILE A 117 -12.79 8.16 14.69
C ILE A 117 -13.81 7.59 13.67
N ARG A 118 -15.09 7.49 14.04
CA ARG A 118 -16.19 7.08 13.14
C ARG A 118 -16.31 7.97 11.90
N ALA A 119 -16.03 9.27 12.05
CA ALA A 119 -16.04 10.24 10.96
C ALA A 119 -14.76 10.22 10.10
N GLY A 120 -13.84 9.28 10.33
CA GLY A 120 -12.59 9.17 9.56
C GLY A 120 -11.40 9.90 10.17
N GLY A 121 -11.51 10.37 11.41
CA GLY A 121 -10.39 10.95 12.15
C GLY A 121 -9.28 9.95 12.43
N GLY A 122 -8.03 10.42 12.40
CA GLY A 122 -6.84 9.60 12.66
C GLY A 122 -6.47 9.47 14.13
N TYR A 123 -5.87 8.34 14.49
CA TYR A 123 -5.26 8.04 15.78
C TYR A 123 -3.80 7.63 15.60
N VAL A 124 -2.92 8.17 16.46
CA VAL A 124 -1.52 7.76 16.59
C VAL A 124 -1.26 7.43 18.05
N GLY A 125 -1.07 6.17 18.38
CA GLY A 125 -0.67 5.74 19.73
C GLY A 125 0.84 5.61 19.84
N VAL A 126 1.42 6.20 20.88
CA VAL A 126 2.87 6.11 21.14
C VAL A 126 3.11 5.54 22.53
N HIS A 127 3.90 4.48 22.58
CA HIS A 127 4.36 3.79 23.78
C HIS A 127 3.19 3.46 24.75
N ALA A 128 3.11 4.19 25.86
CA ALA A 128 2.13 3.93 26.92
C ALA A 128 0.68 4.20 26.54
N ALA A 129 0.40 4.68 25.32
CA ALA A 129 -0.95 4.68 24.78
C ALA A 129 -1.65 3.29 24.86
N ALA A 130 -0.91 2.18 24.87
CA ALA A 130 -1.49 0.85 25.12
C ALA A 130 -1.84 0.57 26.61
N ASP A 131 -1.30 1.34 27.55
CA ASP A 131 -1.56 1.35 29.00
C ASP A 131 -2.68 2.36 29.37
N THR A 132 -3.69 2.49 28.52
CA THR A 132 -4.73 3.54 28.64
C THR A 132 -6.12 2.93 28.41
N GLU A 133 -7.11 3.41 29.18
CA GLU A 133 -8.56 3.15 28.96
C GLU A 133 -8.96 1.66 28.90
N TYR A 134 -8.45 0.83 29.81
CA TYR A 134 -8.68 -0.63 29.79
C TYR A 134 -10.16 -1.06 29.80
N ASP A 135 -11.03 -0.29 30.43
CA ASP A 135 -12.47 -0.57 30.56
C ASP A 135 -13.30 -0.05 29.37
N TRP A 136 -12.64 0.49 28.34
CA TRP A 136 -13.29 1.02 27.14
C TRP A 136 -12.95 0.16 25.90
N PRO A 137 -13.78 -0.85 25.55
CA PRO A 137 -13.45 -1.80 24.48
C PRO A 137 -13.18 -1.19 23.12
N PHE A 138 -13.79 -0.05 22.80
CA PHE A 138 -13.52 0.68 21.57
C PHE A 138 -12.06 1.15 21.51
N TYR A 139 -11.52 1.67 22.62
CA TYR A 139 -10.12 2.08 22.68
C TYR A 139 -9.16 0.89 22.54
N GLY A 140 -9.45 -0.24 23.19
CA GLY A 140 -8.66 -1.46 22.98
C GLY A 140 -8.64 -1.93 21.53
N ALA A 141 -9.76 -1.79 20.81
CA ALA A 141 -9.78 -2.05 19.37
C ALA A 141 -8.94 -1.04 18.58
N LEU A 142 -8.99 0.24 18.95
CA LEU A 142 -8.27 1.36 18.32
C LEU A 142 -6.76 1.27 18.51
N ALA A 143 -6.30 1.07 19.75
CA ALA A 143 -4.89 0.85 20.06
C ALA A 143 -4.39 -0.47 19.46
N GLY A 144 -5.28 -1.46 19.29
CA GLY A 144 -4.99 -2.76 18.69
C GLY A 144 -4.58 -3.83 19.71
N ALA A 145 -3.93 -3.42 20.80
CA ALA A 145 -3.64 -4.26 21.95
C ALA A 145 -3.50 -3.41 23.24
N TYR A 146 -3.59 -4.07 24.38
CA TYR A 146 -3.42 -3.48 25.70
C TYR A 146 -2.08 -3.88 26.30
N PHE A 147 -1.44 -2.96 27.03
CA PHE A 147 -0.24 -3.23 27.80
C PHE A 147 -0.45 -4.35 28.85
N ARG A 148 0.56 -5.20 29.02
CA ARG A 148 0.61 -6.26 30.04
C ARG A 148 1.78 -6.08 31.02
N SER A 149 3.00 -5.95 30.49
CA SER A 149 4.24 -5.88 31.26
C SER A 149 5.37 -5.33 30.39
N HIS A 150 6.49 -4.98 31.00
CA HIS A 150 7.72 -4.65 30.29
C HIS A 150 8.94 -5.07 31.15
N PRO A 151 10.10 -5.35 30.54
CA PRO A 151 11.36 -5.45 31.25
C PRO A 151 11.98 -4.06 31.46
N ALA A 152 13.21 -4.02 32.00
CA ALA A 152 13.99 -2.78 32.03
C ALA A 152 14.34 -2.31 30.60
N VAL A 153 14.58 -1.00 30.46
CA VAL A 153 15.11 -0.39 29.24
C VAL A 153 16.38 -1.13 28.80
N GLN A 154 16.38 -1.62 27.57
CA GLN A 154 17.50 -2.38 27.02
C GLN A 154 17.51 -2.32 25.49
N ARG A 155 18.62 -2.71 24.90
CA ARG A 155 18.72 -2.84 23.45
C ARG A 155 17.97 -4.08 22.97
N ALA A 156 17.20 -3.95 21.89
CA ALA A 156 16.60 -5.08 21.17
C ALA A 156 16.78 -4.91 19.66
N ARG A 157 16.65 -6.02 18.94
CA ARG A 157 16.49 -6.05 17.48
C ARG A 157 15.00 -6.04 17.15
N ILE A 158 14.62 -5.16 16.24
CA ILE A 158 13.28 -5.07 15.66
C ILE A 158 13.40 -5.55 14.22
N THR A 159 12.63 -6.56 13.86
CA THR A 159 12.45 -7.00 12.48
C THR A 159 11.36 -6.15 11.84
N VAL A 160 11.71 -5.40 10.79
CA VAL A 160 10.74 -4.67 9.96
C VAL A 160 10.11 -5.66 8.99
N GLU A 161 8.79 -5.80 9.08
CA GLU A 161 8.02 -6.78 8.28
C GLU A 161 7.35 -6.12 7.07
N ASP A 162 7.08 -4.82 7.16
CA ASP A 162 6.43 -4.05 6.11
C ASP A 162 7.34 -2.89 5.71
N HIS A 163 7.75 -2.86 4.45
CA HIS A 163 8.54 -1.77 3.91
C HIS A 163 7.72 -0.86 2.98
N ALA A 164 6.41 -1.06 2.81
CA ALA A 164 5.58 -0.15 2.02
C ALA A 164 5.11 1.06 2.83
N HIS A 165 4.81 0.84 4.10
CA HIS A 165 4.19 1.83 4.97
C HIS A 165 5.16 2.99 5.22
N PRO A 166 4.70 4.27 5.17
CA PRO A 166 5.56 5.45 5.31
C PRO A 166 6.31 5.51 6.65
N ALA A 167 5.83 4.81 7.68
CA ALA A 167 6.49 4.69 8.98
C ALA A 167 7.71 3.75 8.98
N THR A 168 7.85 2.85 8.02
CA THR A 168 8.86 1.78 8.05
C THR A 168 9.62 1.65 6.74
N ALA A 169 9.18 2.29 5.66
CA ALA A 169 9.78 2.20 4.33
C ALA A 169 11.25 2.62 4.25
N HIS A 170 11.71 3.50 5.15
CA HIS A 170 13.10 3.99 5.24
C HIS A 170 13.99 3.13 6.15
N LEU A 171 13.41 2.19 6.89
CA LEU A 171 14.15 1.33 7.81
C LEU A 171 14.69 0.12 7.06
N GLY A 172 15.90 -0.33 7.44
CA GLY A 172 16.39 -1.64 7.04
C GLY A 172 15.63 -2.76 7.74
N THR A 173 15.74 -3.98 7.24
CA THR A 173 15.06 -5.17 7.78
C THR A 173 15.35 -5.38 9.26
N ASP A 174 16.61 -5.18 9.67
CA ASP A 174 17.02 -5.21 11.08
C ASP A 174 17.20 -3.79 11.62
N TRP A 175 16.33 -3.38 12.54
CA TRP A 175 16.41 -2.10 13.22
C TRP A 175 16.74 -2.29 14.70
N HIS A 176 17.93 -1.88 15.12
CA HIS A 176 18.35 -2.00 16.52
C HIS A 176 18.14 -0.71 17.29
N ARG A 177 17.53 -0.82 18.47
CA ARG A 177 17.22 0.34 19.32
C ARG A 177 17.32 0.00 20.79
N THR A 178 17.42 1.03 21.63
CA THR A 178 17.31 0.93 23.09
C THR A 178 16.07 1.67 23.54
N ASP A 179 15.11 0.95 24.10
CA ASP A 179 13.84 1.50 24.61
C ASP A 179 13.28 0.57 25.70
N GLU A 180 12.10 0.89 26.24
CA GLU A 180 11.33 -0.02 27.10
C GLU A 180 10.32 -0.81 26.25
N TRP A 181 10.45 -2.14 26.23
CA TRP A 181 9.70 -3.01 25.32
C TRP A 181 8.46 -3.61 25.97
N TYR A 182 7.29 -3.23 25.46
CA TYR A 182 6.00 -3.69 26.02
C TYR A 182 5.63 -5.09 25.54
N ASP A 183 5.29 -5.96 26.49
CA ASP A 183 4.40 -7.10 26.26
C ASP A 183 2.95 -6.65 26.24
N TYR A 184 2.15 -7.34 25.44
CA TYR A 184 0.74 -7.04 25.25
C TYR A 184 -0.17 -8.15 25.79
N ARG A 185 -1.40 -7.80 26.16
CA ARG A 185 -2.42 -8.76 26.62
C ARG A 185 -2.93 -9.67 25.50
N ALA A 186 -2.77 -9.23 24.25
CA ALA A 186 -3.15 -9.97 23.06
C ALA A 186 -2.25 -9.57 21.89
N ASN A 187 -2.04 -10.48 20.95
CA ASN A 187 -1.31 -10.20 19.73
C ASN A 187 -2.23 -9.48 18.70
N PRO A 188 -1.82 -8.31 18.16
CA PRO A 188 -2.66 -7.53 17.25
C PRO A 188 -2.72 -8.07 15.81
N ARG A 189 -1.87 -9.04 15.41
CA ARG A 189 -1.71 -9.51 14.02
C ARG A 189 -2.99 -10.04 13.37
N GLU A 190 -3.93 -10.55 14.16
CA GLU A 190 -5.21 -11.02 13.62
C GLU A 190 -6.10 -9.87 13.11
N ARG A 191 -5.95 -8.67 13.68
CA ARG A 191 -6.82 -7.51 13.43
C ARG A 191 -6.13 -6.29 12.84
N ALA A 192 -4.80 -6.24 12.87
CA ALA A 192 -4.00 -5.14 12.37
C ALA A 192 -2.96 -5.63 11.35
N ARG A 193 -2.49 -4.70 10.52
CA ARG A 193 -1.28 -4.88 9.72
C ARG A 193 -0.08 -4.64 10.62
N VAL A 194 0.66 -5.70 10.95
CA VAL A 194 1.94 -5.57 11.66
C VAL A 194 2.96 -4.98 10.70
N LEU A 195 3.70 -3.97 11.18
CA LEU A 195 4.74 -3.26 10.43
C LEU A 195 6.13 -3.68 10.90
N ALA A 196 6.27 -3.96 12.20
CA ALA A 196 7.52 -4.40 12.79
C ALA A 196 7.27 -5.22 14.07
N SER A 197 8.17 -6.15 14.35
CA SER A 197 8.14 -7.03 15.52
C SER A 197 9.48 -7.06 16.25
N LEU A 198 9.44 -7.25 17.56
CA LEU A 198 10.63 -7.50 18.37
C LEU A 198 11.11 -8.93 18.19
N ASP A 199 12.43 -9.09 18.07
CA ASP A 199 13.09 -10.38 18.17
C ASP A 199 13.37 -10.69 19.64
N GLU A 200 12.54 -11.53 20.26
CA GLU A 200 12.67 -11.96 21.67
C GLU A 200 13.98 -12.70 21.98
N SER A 201 14.74 -13.15 20.98
CA SER A 201 16.07 -13.74 21.21
C SER A 201 17.18 -12.68 21.44
N SER A 202 16.91 -11.42 21.09
CA SER A 202 17.88 -10.32 21.14
C SER A 202 17.87 -9.53 22.45
N TYR A 203 16.89 -9.77 23.33
CA TYR A 203 16.71 -9.08 24.59
C TYR A 203 16.06 -10.01 25.64
N SER A 204 15.94 -9.56 26.89
CA SER A 204 15.36 -10.36 27.98
C SER A 204 14.01 -9.81 28.43
N GLY A 205 13.09 -10.72 28.77
CA GLY A 205 11.79 -10.39 29.39
C GLY A 205 10.60 -10.28 28.43
N GLY A 206 10.78 -10.58 27.13
CA GLY A 206 9.64 -10.76 26.22
C GLY A 206 8.81 -11.99 26.58
N THR A 207 7.48 -11.86 26.57
CA THR A 207 6.54 -12.93 26.94
C THR A 207 5.43 -13.16 25.93
N MET A 208 5.60 -12.68 24.70
CA MET A 208 4.62 -12.80 23.60
C MET A 208 4.74 -14.12 22.84
N GLY A 209 5.79 -14.91 23.08
CA GLY A 209 5.93 -16.27 22.56
C GLY A 209 6.46 -16.30 21.12
N GLY A 210 7.44 -15.44 20.83
CA GLY A 210 8.12 -15.33 19.54
C GLY A 210 7.49 -14.34 18.57
N ASP A 211 6.17 -14.33 18.41
CA ASP A 211 5.48 -13.32 17.61
C ASP A 211 5.15 -12.09 18.47
N HIS A 212 6.05 -11.11 18.44
CA HIS A 212 5.99 -9.89 19.27
C HIS A 212 5.86 -8.61 18.44
N PRO A 213 4.68 -8.30 17.86
CA PRO A 213 4.46 -7.03 17.18
C PRO A 213 4.75 -5.83 18.07
N ILE A 214 5.46 -4.84 17.53
CA ILE A 214 5.81 -3.59 18.24
C ILE A 214 5.37 -2.34 17.51
N ALA A 215 5.06 -2.42 16.21
CA ALA A 215 4.40 -1.37 15.46
C ALA A 215 3.36 -1.96 14.50
N TRP A 216 2.20 -1.33 14.40
CA TRP A 216 1.11 -1.79 13.54
C TRP A 216 0.19 -0.65 13.11
N CYS A 217 -0.61 -0.90 12.07
CA CYS A 217 -1.64 0.01 11.61
C CYS A 217 -2.96 -0.72 11.30
N GLN A 218 -4.05 0.04 11.25
CA GLN A 218 -5.38 -0.44 10.90
C GLN A 218 -6.06 0.56 9.97
N ALA A 219 -6.54 0.07 8.82
CA ALA A 219 -7.33 0.85 7.86
C ALA A 219 -8.78 1.08 8.29
N SER A 220 -9.25 0.32 9.29
CA SER A 220 -10.57 0.47 9.89
C SER A 220 -10.54 -0.07 11.32
N VAL A 221 -11.18 0.63 12.24
CA VAL A 221 -11.26 0.21 13.65
C VAL A 221 -12.70 -0.10 14.01
N ALA A 222 -13.00 -1.32 14.45
CA ALA A 222 -14.35 -1.72 14.88
C ALA A 222 -15.46 -1.34 13.86
N GLY A 223 -15.19 -1.49 12.56
CA GLY A 223 -16.11 -1.14 11.47
C GLY A 223 -16.21 0.36 11.15
N THR A 224 -15.30 1.18 11.67
CA THR A 224 -15.23 2.62 11.40
C THR A 224 -14.21 2.95 10.31
N ALA A 225 -14.38 4.09 9.64
CA ALA A 225 -13.47 4.58 8.61
C ALA A 225 -12.20 5.26 9.18
N GLY A 226 -12.00 5.24 10.51
CA GLY A 226 -10.85 5.86 11.15
C GLY A 226 -9.56 5.07 10.93
N ARG A 227 -8.46 5.80 10.74
CA ARG A 227 -7.10 5.24 10.58
C ARG A 227 -6.40 5.19 11.93
N SER A 228 -5.78 4.05 12.24
CA SER A 228 -5.00 3.86 13.45
C SER A 228 -3.57 3.49 13.11
N PHE A 229 -2.61 4.16 13.73
CA PHE A 229 -1.22 3.75 13.79
C PHE A 229 -0.80 3.65 15.26
N TYR A 230 -0.01 2.63 15.59
CA TYR A 230 0.57 2.46 16.90
C TYR A 230 2.04 2.08 16.80
N THR A 231 2.86 2.63 17.70
CA THR A 231 4.24 2.20 17.95
C THR A 231 4.47 2.03 19.44
N GLY A 232 5.06 0.91 19.85
CA GLY A 232 5.40 0.62 21.23
C GLY A 232 6.70 1.26 21.71
N GLY A 233 7.47 1.88 20.81
CA GLY A 233 8.65 2.68 21.18
C GLY A 233 8.26 4.10 21.63
N GLY A 234 9.20 4.79 22.27
CA GLY A 234 9.04 6.17 22.73
C GLY A 234 9.06 6.36 24.25
N HIS A 235 9.51 5.37 25.02
CA HIS A 235 9.68 5.52 26.48
C HIS A 235 10.80 6.51 26.78
N THR A 236 11.95 6.35 26.13
CA THR A 236 13.18 7.09 26.41
C THR A 236 13.16 8.49 25.77
N LYS A 237 13.92 9.42 26.34
CA LYS A 237 14.08 10.77 25.75
C LYS A 237 14.90 10.68 24.45
N GLU A 238 15.87 9.77 24.47
CA GLU A 238 16.80 9.48 23.39
C GLU A 238 16.06 9.06 22.11
N SER A 239 14.96 8.29 22.22
CA SER A 239 14.09 7.95 21.09
C SER A 239 13.72 9.18 20.26
N TYR A 240 13.37 10.30 20.89
CA TYR A 240 12.95 11.51 20.19
C TYR A 240 14.09 12.34 19.58
N ALA A 241 15.34 11.96 19.86
CA ALA A 241 16.54 12.47 19.17
C ALA A 241 16.98 11.57 18.00
N GLU A 242 16.57 10.30 17.98
CA GLU A 242 16.94 9.34 16.93
C GLU A 242 16.28 9.69 15.57
N PRO A 243 17.06 9.95 14.50
CA PRO A 243 16.49 10.30 13.19
C PRO A 243 15.52 9.24 12.66
N ALA A 244 15.88 7.95 12.76
CA ALA A 244 15.07 6.84 12.28
C ALA A 244 13.71 6.74 13.00
N PHE A 245 13.69 6.95 14.32
CA PHE A 245 12.43 6.94 15.09
C PHE A 245 11.56 8.16 14.82
N ARG A 246 12.17 9.35 14.67
CA ARG A 246 11.43 10.56 14.29
C ARG A 246 10.76 10.39 12.92
N GLN A 247 11.46 9.76 11.97
CA GLN A 247 10.88 9.46 10.65
C GLN A 247 9.82 8.36 10.73
N HIS A 248 9.97 7.36 11.61
CA HIS A 248 8.92 6.37 11.90
C HIS A 248 7.65 7.03 12.44
N LEU A 249 7.80 7.93 13.42
CA LEU A 249 6.69 8.70 13.99
C LEU A 249 6.03 9.61 12.94
N LEU A 250 6.83 10.30 12.10
CA LEU A 250 6.31 11.10 11.00
C LEU A 250 5.47 10.26 10.04
N GLY A 251 5.97 9.11 9.61
CA GLY A 251 5.24 8.23 8.69
C GLY A 251 3.92 7.73 9.29
N GLY A 252 3.91 7.40 10.59
CA GLY A 252 2.68 7.06 11.32
C GLY A 252 1.68 8.21 11.38
N ILE A 253 2.15 9.44 11.61
CA ILE A 253 1.32 10.65 11.59
C ILE A 253 0.75 10.90 10.19
N ARG A 254 1.59 10.85 9.14
CA ARG A 254 1.16 11.04 7.75
C ARG A 254 0.09 10.03 7.33
N TYR A 255 0.24 8.77 7.74
CA TYR A 255 -0.80 7.76 7.54
C TYR A 255 -2.09 8.13 8.29
N ALA A 256 -2.01 8.46 9.58
CA ALA A 256 -3.18 8.77 10.38
C ALA A 256 -3.93 10.02 9.87
N THR A 257 -3.22 11.05 9.41
CA THR A 257 -3.85 12.25 8.82
C THR A 257 -4.39 11.98 7.40
N GLY A 258 -3.96 10.91 6.75
CA GLY A 258 -4.31 10.60 5.36
C GLY A 258 -3.44 11.33 4.33
N ALA A 259 -2.32 11.93 4.76
CA ALA A 259 -1.31 12.55 3.91
C ALA A 259 -0.35 11.54 3.23
N ALA A 260 -0.45 10.26 3.61
CA ALA A 260 0.16 9.13 2.93
C ALA A 260 -0.77 7.92 3.05
N HIS A 261 -0.74 7.05 2.06
CA HIS A 261 -1.60 5.87 1.95
C HIS A 261 -0.79 4.60 2.16
N ALA A 262 -1.41 3.58 2.75
CA ALA A 262 -0.80 2.27 2.96
C ALA A 262 -1.88 1.19 3.13
N ASP A 263 -1.59 -0.04 2.70
CA ASP A 263 -2.47 -1.17 2.93
C ASP A 263 -2.40 -1.67 4.38
N CYS A 264 -3.16 -1.04 5.25
CA CYS A 264 -3.27 -1.43 6.67
C CYS A 264 -4.36 -2.48 6.93
N ARG A 265 -4.71 -3.30 5.94
CA ARG A 265 -5.54 -4.50 6.15
C ARG A 265 -4.66 -5.63 6.72
N PRO A 266 -5.17 -6.44 7.66
CA PRO A 266 -4.42 -7.59 8.17
C PRO A 266 -4.02 -8.54 7.05
N GLU A 267 -2.76 -8.96 7.05
CA GLU A 267 -2.23 -9.86 6.02
C GLU A 267 -1.99 -11.26 6.59
N ARG A 268 -2.45 -12.29 5.86
CA ARG A 268 -2.34 -13.70 6.25
C ARG A 268 -2.13 -14.58 5.03
N GLY A 269 -1.22 -15.54 5.16
CA GLY A 269 -1.02 -16.63 4.21
C GLY A 269 -0.33 -16.27 2.90
N HIS A 270 0.29 -15.09 2.80
CA HIS A 270 1.18 -14.79 1.68
C HIS A 270 2.54 -15.43 1.94
N THR A 271 3.11 -16.03 0.92
CA THR A 271 4.47 -16.57 0.91
C THR A 271 5.30 -15.77 -0.11
N PRO A 272 6.57 -15.46 0.18
CA PRO A 272 7.41 -14.71 -0.74
C PRO A 272 7.63 -15.48 -2.05
N LEU A 273 7.54 -14.76 -3.17
CA LEU A 273 8.12 -15.15 -4.47
C LEU A 273 9.45 -14.42 -4.69
N PHE A 274 9.58 -13.22 -4.14
CA PHE A 274 10.81 -12.46 -4.06
C PHE A 274 10.86 -11.71 -2.72
N ASP A 275 11.87 -12.01 -1.90
CA ASP A 275 12.07 -11.51 -0.54
C ASP A 275 13.23 -10.51 -0.41
N GLY A 276 13.77 -10.04 -1.53
CA GLY A 276 14.94 -9.15 -1.55
C GLY A 276 16.29 -9.87 -1.62
N SER A 277 16.32 -11.21 -1.62
CA SER A 277 17.56 -11.98 -1.72
C SER A 277 17.87 -12.45 -3.15
N GLU A 278 19.17 -12.65 -3.44
CA GLU A 278 19.59 -13.33 -4.68
C GLU A 278 19.00 -14.74 -4.81
N ALA A 279 18.80 -15.42 -3.68
CA ALA A 279 18.27 -16.78 -3.64
C ALA A 279 16.81 -16.84 -4.13
N SER A 280 15.96 -15.89 -3.72
CA SER A 280 14.59 -15.83 -4.24
C SER A 280 14.56 -15.32 -5.68
N LEU A 281 15.46 -14.40 -6.06
CA LEU A 281 15.58 -13.90 -7.43
C LEU A 281 15.97 -15.00 -8.44
N ALA A 282 16.72 -16.03 -8.03
CA ALA A 282 17.15 -17.14 -8.89
C ALA A 282 15.99 -17.95 -9.51
N GLN A 283 14.76 -17.81 -8.98
CA GLN A 283 13.55 -18.44 -9.52
C GLN A 283 12.86 -17.61 -10.62
N TRP A 284 13.39 -16.42 -10.91
CA TRP A 284 12.87 -15.51 -11.92
C TRP A 284 13.72 -15.57 -13.19
N LYS A 285 13.08 -15.34 -14.34
CA LYS A 285 13.73 -15.31 -15.66
C LYS A 285 13.53 -13.94 -16.30
N GLN A 286 14.61 -13.41 -16.86
CA GLN A 286 14.59 -12.17 -17.62
C GLN A 286 14.34 -12.46 -19.11
N ALA A 287 13.38 -11.74 -19.69
CA ALA A 287 13.15 -11.65 -21.13
C ALA A 287 13.44 -10.24 -21.64
N GLY A 288 14.00 -10.13 -22.84
CA GLY A 288 14.33 -8.83 -23.46
C GLY A 288 15.66 -8.20 -23.00
N PRO A 289 16.06 -7.09 -23.65
CA PRO A 289 17.31 -6.39 -23.34
C PRO A 289 17.26 -5.54 -22.06
N GLY A 290 16.07 -5.16 -21.60
CA GLY A 290 15.85 -4.57 -20.27
C GLY A 290 16.09 -5.56 -19.14
N SER A 291 16.43 -5.05 -17.96
CA SER A 291 16.65 -5.87 -16.77
C SER A 291 16.25 -5.16 -15.48
N PHE A 292 16.42 -5.85 -14.34
CA PHE A 292 16.33 -5.27 -13.01
C PHE A 292 17.64 -5.46 -12.25
N ALA A 293 18.11 -4.42 -11.59
CA ALA A 293 19.24 -4.47 -10.67
C ALA A 293 18.75 -4.68 -9.24
N LEU A 294 19.22 -5.74 -8.58
CA LEU A 294 19.05 -5.95 -7.14
C LEU A 294 19.94 -4.98 -6.36
N LYS A 295 19.36 -4.24 -5.43
CA LYS A 295 20.03 -3.28 -4.55
C LYS A 295 20.29 -3.89 -3.18
N ASP A 296 21.21 -3.27 -2.43
CA ASP A 296 21.60 -3.71 -1.07
C ASP A 296 20.43 -3.72 -0.08
N ASP A 297 19.38 -2.92 -0.32
CA ASP A 297 18.17 -2.86 0.51
C ASP A 297 17.09 -3.88 0.09
N GLY A 298 17.41 -4.81 -0.81
CA GLY A 298 16.51 -5.85 -1.32
C GLY A 298 15.55 -5.37 -2.40
N THR A 299 15.68 -4.13 -2.89
CA THR A 299 14.85 -3.59 -3.96
C THR A 299 15.35 -4.03 -5.34
N LEU A 300 14.43 -4.33 -6.27
CA LEU A 300 14.72 -4.44 -7.70
C LEU A 300 14.41 -3.12 -8.40
N THR A 301 15.34 -2.56 -9.18
CA THR A 301 15.12 -1.33 -9.97
C THR A 301 15.31 -1.60 -11.44
N SER A 302 14.41 -1.09 -12.30
CA SER A 302 14.53 -1.19 -13.76
C SER A 302 15.85 -0.62 -14.28
N VAL A 303 16.41 -1.24 -15.31
CA VAL A 303 17.65 -0.83 -15.99
C VAL A 303 17.59 -1.15 -17.48
N GLY A 304 17.84 -0.15 -18.32
CA GLY A 304 17.82 -0.29 -19.78
C GLY A 304 16.40 -0.27 -20.33
N GLY A 305 16.20 -0.68 -21.59
CA GLY A 305 14.90 -0.58 -22.27
C GLY A 305 13.92 -1.72 -21.95
N MET A 306 13.07 -2.04 -22.91
CA MET A 306 11.99 -3.04 -22.76
C MET A 306 12.49 -4.39 -22.24
N GLY A 307 11.86 -4.89 -21.18
CA GLY A 307 12.16 -6.19 -20.58
C GLY A 307 11.04 -6.68 -19.66
N LEU A 308 11.05 -7.97 -19.37
CA LEU A 308 10.10 -8.60 -18.46
C LEU A 308 10.85 -9.58 -17.54
N LEU A 309 10.81 -9.32 -16.24
CA LEU A 309 11.27 -10.27 -15.23
C LEU A 309 10.06 -11.06 -14.73
N TRP A 310 10.03 -12.36 -14.99
CA TRP A 310 8.87 -13.21 -14.68
C TRP A 310 9.23 -14.43 -13.84
N TYR A 311 8.31 -14.86 -12.98
CA TYR A 311 8.53 -15.98 -12.08
C TYR A 311 8.41 -17.30 -12.85
N ALA A 312 9.52 -18.03 -12.98
CA ALA A 312 9.65 -19.13 -13.94
C ALA A 312 9.37 -20.52 -13.37
N ASP A 313 9.46 -20.67 -12.05
CA ASP A 313 9.34 -21.96 -11.36
C ASP A 313 7.98 -22.65 -11.58
N ARG A 314 6.88 -21.89 -11.67
CA ARG A 314 5.53 -22.42 -11.95
C ARG A 314 4.57 -21.36 -12.45
N SER A 315 3.47 -21.81 -13.04
CA SER A 315 2.30 -21.00 -13.36
C SER A 315 1.32 -20.95 -12.17
N PHE A 316 0.35 -20.03 -12.25
CA PHE A 316 -0.64 -19.76 -11.21
C PHE A 316 -2.05 -19.70 -11.80
N GLY A 317 -3.03 -20.15 -11.01
CA GLY A 317 -4.46 -20.04 -11.32
C GLY A 317 -5.17 -19.03 -10.43
N SER A 318 -5.86 -19.49 -9.37
CA SER A 318 -6.49 -18.60 -8.39
C SER A 318 -5.49 -18.14 -7.32
N TYR A 319 -5.28 -16.83 -7.16
CA TYR A 319 -4.34 -16.28 -6.18
C TYR A 319 -4.65 -14.82 -5.77
N SER A 320 -4.03 -14.40 -4.67
CA SER A 320 -3.82 -13.00 -4.25
C SER A 320 -2.32 -12.72 -4.37
N LEU A 321 -1.92 -11.90 -5.33
CA LEU A 321 -0.55 -11.41 -5.49
C LEU A 321 -0.45 -10.04 -4.82
N LYS A 322 0.59 -9.84 -4.01
CA LYS A 322 0.96 -8.54 -3.48
C LYS A 322 2.41 -8.21 -3.82
N LEU A 323 2.65 -6.94 -4.05
CA LEU A 323 3.98 -6.39 -4.28
C LEU A 323 3.97 -4.89 -3.99
N ASP A 324 5.13 -4.39 -3.62
CA ASP A 324 5.35 -2.97 -3.42
C ASP A 324 6.13 -2.41 -4.60
N TRP A 325 5.73 -1.23 -5.05
CA TRP A 325 6.36 -0.53 -6.16
C TRP A 325 6.53 0.96 -5.86
N ARG A 326 7.49 1.59 -6.53
CA ARG A 326 7.77 3.02 -6.42
C ARG A 326 8.36 3.54 -7.72
N MET A 327 7.72 4.55 -8.32
CA MET A 327 8.31 5.35 -9.39
C MET A 327 9.35 6.31 -8.82
N SER A 328 10.40 6.59 -9.58
CA SER A 328 11.35 7.62 -9.22
C SER A 328 10.65 8.99 -9.15
N GLY A 329 11.17 9.87 -8.29
CA GLY A 329 10.66 11.24 -8.19
C GLY A 329 11.31 12.22 -9.17
N ALA A 330 12.26 11.74 -10.00
CA ALA A 330 13.15 12.60 -10.77
C ALA A 330 12.44 13.23 -11.97
N ASP A 331 11.81 12.42 -12.81
CA ASP A 331 11.19 12.87 -14.06
C ASP A 331 9.65 12.80 -14.06
N LYS A 332 9.08 12.24 -12.97
CA LYS A 332 7.63 12.13 -12.67
C LYS A 332 6.78 11.41 -13.74
N ASP A 333 7.42 10.75 -14.68
CA ASP A 333 6.77 10.11 -15.84
C ASP A 333 7.39 8.75 -16.16
N ASP A 334 7.74 7.97 -15.13
CA ASP A 334 8.19 6.60 -15.35
C ASP A 334 7.01 5.69 -15.76
N ASN A 335 7.24 4.82 -16.73
CA ASN A 335 6.29 3.80 -17.17
C ASN A 335 6.75 2.39 -16.78
N SER A 336 5.83 1.58 -16.29
CA SER A 336 6.05 0.17 -15.97
C SER A 336 4.70 -0.55 -15.84
N GLY A 337 4.73 -1.86 -15.63
CA GLY A 337 3.55 -2.63 -15.29
C GLY A 337 3.82 -3.95 -14.57
N VAL A 338 2.75 -4.53 -14.03
CA VAL A 338 2.73 -5.91 -13.51
C VAL A 338 1.90 -6.77 -14.46
N PHE A 339 2.50 -7.81 -15.01
CA PHE A 339 1.85 -8.73 -15.93
C PHE A 339 1.32 -9.97 -15.22
N VAL A 340 0.14 -10.42 -15.63
CA VAL A 340 -0.48 -11.67 -15.17
C VAL A 340 -1.09 -12.48 -16.32
N GLY A 341 -1.12 -13.80 -16.18
CA GLY A 341 -1.90 -14.68 -17.06
C GLY A 341 -1.32 -14.86 -18.46
N PHE A 342 0.01 -14.87 -18.60
CA PHE A 342 0.70 -15.10 -19.86
C PHE A 342 1.49 -16.42 -19.86
N PRO A 343 1.73 -17.04 -21.04
CA PRO A 343 2.56 -18.23 -21.16
C PRO A 343 4.06 -17.89 -21.00
N PRO A 344 4.89 -18.87 -20.58
CA PRO A 344 6.33 -18.67 -20.44
C PRO A 344 6.96 -18.33 -21.80
N SER A 345 7.85 -17.33 -21.83
CA SER A 345 8.53 -16.89 -23.05
C SER A 345 9.85 -16.16 -22.76
N ASP A 346 10.73 -16.14 -23.75
CA ASP A 346 11.96 -15.33 -23.77
C ASP A 346 11.78 -14.02 -24.55
N ASP A 347 10.62 -13.83 -25.18
CA ASP A 347 10.20 -12.59 -25.81
C ASP A 347 9.51 -11.68 -24.77
N PRO A 348 10.04 -10.48 -24.49
CA PRO A 348 9.42 -9.56 -23.53
C PRO A 348 8.01 -9.10 -23.99
N TRP A 349 7.70 -9.17 -25.27
CA TRP A 349 6.37 -8.81 -25.81
C TRP A 349 5.32 -9.92 -25.65
N SER A 350 5.72 -11.14 -25.28
CA SER A 350 4.79 -12.25 -25.08
C SER A 350 3.73 -11.92 -24.04
N ALA A 351 4.12 -11.32 -22.90
CA ALA A 351 3.15 -10.94 -21.86
C ALA A 351 2.21 -9.81 -22.33
N VAL A 352 2.70 -8.89 -23.16
CA VAL A 352 1.89 -7.84 -23.81
C VAL A 352 0.84 -8.44 -24.76
N HIS A 353 1.22 -9.48 -25.50
CA HIS A 353 0.36 -10.12 -26.49
C HIS A 353 -0.57 -11.20 -25.94
N HIS A 354 -0.26 -11.77 -24.77
CA HIS A 354 -0.97 -12.94 -24.27
C HIS A 354 -1.45 -12.84 -22.82
N GLY A 355 -1.02 -11.83 -22.06
CA GLY A 355 -1.45 -11.61 -20.67
C GLY A 355 -2.20 -10.29 -20.47
N TYR A 356 -2.22 -9.82 -19.23
CA TYR A 356 -2.78 -8.55 -18.83
C TYR A 356 -1.76 -7.74 -18.05
N GLU A 357 -1.56 -6.50 -18.47
CA GLU A 357 -0.74 -5.52 -17.77
C GLU A 357 -1.62 -4.73 -16.80
N ILE A 358 -1.15 -4.63 -15.55
CA ILE A 358 -1.63 -3.68 -14.57
C ILE A 358 -0.67 -2.50 -14.56
N GLN A 359 -1.13 -1.36 -15.07
CA GLN A 359 -0.27 -0.22 -15.36
C GLN A 359 0.30 0.43 -14.09
N ILE A 360 1.53 0.90 -14.19
CA ILE A 360 2.17 1.90 -13.34
C ILE A 360 2.60 3.05 -14.28
N ASP A 361 1.83 4.12 -14.28
CA ASP A 361 2.08 5.34 -15.09
C ASP A 361 1.16 6.45 -14.57
N ALA A 362 1.72 7.60 -14.19
CA ALA A 362 0.94 8.70 -13.64
C ALA A 362 0.46 9.71 -14.71
N THR A 363 1.03 9.71 -15.92
CA THR A 363 0.85 10.79 -16.90
C THR A 363 0.21 10.36 -18.22
N ASP A 364 0.05 9.05 -18.47
CA ASP A 364 -0.68 8.57 -19.65
C ASP A 364 -2.15 9.07 -19.67
N VAL A 365 -2.83 8.86 -20.79
CA VAL A 365 -4.25 9.16 -20.94
C VAL A 365 -5.07 8.44 -19.87
N PRO A 366 -6.15 9.06 -19.33
CA PRO A 366 -6.84 8.56 -18.13
C PRO A 366 -7.18 7.06 -18.17
N GLU A 367 -7.58 6.53 -19.32
CA GLU A 367 -7.97 5.13 -19.51
C GLU A 367 -6.81 4.12 -19.39
N LYS A 368 -5.57 4.61 -19.44
CA LYS A 368 -4.33 3.84 -19.47
C LYS A 368 -3.38 4.16 -18.33
N THR A 369 -3.81 4.94 -17.35
CA THR A 369 -2.97 5.29 -16.19
C THR A 369 -2.85 4.16 -15.16
N THR A 370 -2.05 4.40 -14.11
CA THR A 370 -1.84 3.57 -12.92
C THR A 370 -3.13 2.88 -12.47
N GLY A 371 -3.09 1.54 -12.48
CA GLY A 371 -4.17 0.65 -12.05
C GLY A 371 -5.21 0.30 -13.12
N SER A 372 -5.05 0.78 -14.35
CA SER A 372 -5.79 0.25 -15.49
C SER A 372 -5.33 -1.18 -15.80
N VAL A 373 -6.26 -1.98 -16.35
CA VAL A 373 -5.90 -3.17 -17.11
C VAL A 373 -5.61 -2.68 -18.53
N TYR A 374 -4.33 -2.52 -18.86
CA TYR A 374 -3.89 -1.67 -19.96
C TYR A 374 -4.52 -2.06 -21.30
N GLY A 375 -5.25 -1.13 -21.92
CA GLY A 375 -5.95 -1.36 -23.19
C GLY A 375 -7.28 -2.12 -23.09
N PHE A 376 -7.71 -2.53 -21.89
CA PHE A 376 -8.94 -3.29 -21.67
C PHE A 376 -9.94 -2.60 -20.73
N GLN A 377 -9.49 -2.08 -19.58
CA GLN A 377 -10.37 -1.44 -18.61
C GLN A 377 -9.63 -0.38 -17.78
N SER A 378 -10.15 0.85 -17.80
CA SER A 378 -9.71 1.94 -16.92
C SER A 378 -9.91 1.59 -15.45
N ALA A 379 -9.05 2.12 -14.57
CA ALA A 379 -9.32 2.15 -13.13
C ALA A 379 -10.51 3.08 -12.80
N ASP A 380 -11.12 2.88 -11.63
CA ASP A 380 -11.88 3.92 -10.95
C ASP A 380 -10.90 5.03 -10.53
N LEU A 381 -10.83 6.08 -11.33
CA LEU A 381 -9.89 7.19 -11.15
C LEU A 381 -10.10 7.90 -9.81
N ALA A 382 -11.35 8.02 -9.34
CA ALA A 382 -11.62 8.67 -8.07
C ALA A 382 -11.14 7.80 -6.90
N ALA A 383 -11.28 6.47 -6.98
CA ALA A 383 -10.73 5.56 -5.98
C ALA A 383 -9.20 5.52 -6.02
N ARG A 384 -8.60 5.50 -7.22
CA ARG A 384 -7.16 5.58 -7.44
C ARG A 384 -6.57 6.85 -6.82
N ASP A 385 -7.12 8.02 -7.12
CA ASP A 385 -6.58 9.30 -6.64
C ASP A 385 -6.64 9.47 -5.13
N ARG A 386 -7.58 8.78 -4.47
CA ARG A 386 -7.66 8.76 -3.00
C ARG A 386 -6.71 7.76 -2.33
N ALA A 387 -6.02 6.94 -3.12
CA ALA A 387 -5.21 5.84 -2.63
C ALA A 387 -3.76 5.89 -3.12
N LEU A 388 -3.50 6.52 -4.26
CA LEU A 388 -2.18 6.59 -4.89
C LEU A 388 -1.26 7.55 -4.15
N ASN A 389 -0.11 7.05 -3.70
CA ASN A 389 0.98 7.91 -3.25
C ASN A 389 1.73 8.48 -4.46
N PRO A 390 2.25 9.71 -4.37
CA PRO A 390 2.99 10.35 -5.46
C PRO A 390 4.33 9.64 -5.75
N PRO A 391 4.96 9.92 -6.90
CA PRO A 391 6.31 9.44 -7.21
C PRO A 391 7.31 9.76 -6.09
N GLY A 392 8.24 8.83 -5.85
CA GLY A 392 9.15 8.85 -4.69
C GLY A 392 8.59 8.18 -3.42
N GLU A 393 7.30 7.85 -3.39
CA GLU A 393 6.67 7.10 -2.29
C GLU A 393 6.24 5.70 -2.73
N TRP A 394 6.25 4.77 -1.76
CA TRP A 394 5.88 3.39 -2.02
C TRP A 394 4.37 3.22 -2.14
N ASN A 395 3.97 2.34 -3.03
CA ASN A 395 2.59 1.91 -3.23
C ASN A 395 2.55 0.38 -3.20
N THR A 396 1.49 -0.19 -2.63
CA THR A 396 1.23 -1.63 -2.66
C THR A 396 0.10 -1.93 -3.63
N TYR A 397 0.34 -2.86 -4.55
CA TYR A 397 -0.73 -3.53 -5.28
C TYR A 397 -1.12 -4.84 -4.60
N GLU A 398 -2.43 -5.10 -4.54
CA GLU A 398 -2.96 -6.45 -4.41
C GLU A 398 -3.74 -6.79 -5.68
N ILE A 399 -3.26 -7.78 -6.44
CA ILE A 399 -3.91 -8.30 -7.64
C ILE A 399 -4.51 -9.66 -7.29
N ARG A 400 -5.83 -9.77 -7.33
CA ARG A 400 -6.54 -11.02 -7.05
C ARG A 400 -7.11 -11.59 -8.33
N VAL A 401 -6.69 -12.80 -8.67
CA VAL A 401 -7.19 -13.56 -9.81
C VAL A 401 -8.01 -14.74 -9.30
N GLU A 402 -9.24 -14.87 -9.79
CA GLU A 402 -10.17 -15.97 -9.49
C GLU A 402 -10.92 -16.36 -10.76
N GLY A 403 -10.49 -17.45 -11.40
CA GLY A 403 -11.00 -17.81 -12.72
C GLY A 403 -10.56 -16.78 -13.76
N GLU A 404 -11.52 -16.12 -14.41
CA GLU A 404 -11.26 -15.05 -15.40
C GLU A 404 -11.40 -13.63 -14.79
N ARG A 405 -11.69 -13.52 -13.50
CA ARG A 405 -11.88 -12.22 -12.84
C ARG A 405 -10.59 -11.76 -12.17
N LEU A 406 -10.19 -10.53 -12.48
CA LEU A 406 -9.07 -9.80 -11.89
C LEU A 406 -9.60 -8.62 -11.07
N ARG A 407 -9.23 -8.54 -9.81
CA ARG A 407 -9.50 -7.36 -8.97
C ARG A 407 -8.19 -6.75 -8.49
N LEU A 408 -8.13 -5.43 -8.50
CA LEU A 408 -6.95 -4.65 -8.12
C LEU A 408 -7.26 -3.75 -6.95
N TRP A 409 -6.47 -3.88 -5.88
CA TRP A 409 -6.39 -2.89 -4.82
C TRP A 409 -5.07 -2.15 -4.89
N LEU A 410 -5.14 -0.83 -4.69
CA LEU A 410 -4.00 0.06 -4.50
C LEU A 410 -4.05 0.59 -3.08
N ASN A 411 -2.99 0.35 -2.29
CA ASN A 411 -2.90 0.74 -0.88
C ASN A 411 -4.16 0.37 -0.07
N GLY A 412 -4.72 -0.80 -0.37
CA GLY A 412 -5.91 -1.34 0.30
C GLY A 412 -7.27 -0.85 -0.23
N VAL A 413 -7.31 0.06 -1.20
CA VAL A 413 -8.53 0.55 -1.85
C VAL A 413 -8.77 -0.20 -3.15
N LEU A 414 -9.96 -0.76 -3.35
CA LEU A 414 -10.33 -1.41 -4.63
C LEU A 414 -10.45 -0.34 -5.71
N ILE A 415 -9.68 -0.47 -6.79
CA ILE A 415 -9.64 0.50 -7.90
C ILE A 415 -9.97 -0.11 -9.26
N ASN A 416 -9.97 -1.44 -9.39
CA ASN A 416 -10.34 -2.10 -10.64
C ASN A 416 -10.98 -3.47 -10.38
N ASP A 417 -11.97 -3.84 -11.18
CA ASP A 417 -12.70 -5.11 -11.12
C ASP A 417 -13.03 -5.54 -12.56
N PHE A 418 -12.10 -6.25 -13.16
CA PHE A 418 -12.09 -6.66 -14.56
C PHE A 418 -12.44 -8.13 -14.69
N THR A 419 -13.18 -8.50 -15.73
CA THR A 419 -13.43 -9.90 -16.07
C THR A 419 -13.02 -10.14 -17.52
N ASN A 420 -12.05 -11.03 -17.69
CA ASN A 420 -11.60 -11.47 -19.00
C ASN A 420 -12.73 -12.19 -19.75
N THR A 421 -12.87 -11.87 -21.04
CA THR A 421 -13.79 -12.53 -21.97
C THR A 421 -13.07 -13.11 -23.18
N ASP A 422 -11.76 -12.87 -23.31
CA ASP A 422 -10.92 -13.39 -24.38
C ASP A 422 -10.33 -14.75 -23.98
N PRO A 423 -10.76 -15.86 -24.61
CA PRO A 423 -10.23 -17.18 -24.31
C PRO A 423 -8.76 -17.34 -24.70
N ALA A 424 -8.20 -16.48 -25.55
CA ALA A 424 -6.79 -16.52 -25.94
C ALA A 424 -5.85 -15.91 -24.87
N ARG A 425 -6.40 -15.22 -23.86
CA ARG A 425 -5.66 -14.59 -22.74
C ARG A 425 -6.19 -15.06 -21.39
N SER A 426 -6.41 -16.37 -21.23
CA SER A 426 -7.03 -16.89 -19.99
C SER A 426 -6.19 -16.60 -18.76
N LEU A 427 -6.83 -16.11 -17.70
CA LEU A 427 -6.22 -15.87 -16.39
C LEU A 427 -6.14 -17.14 -15.51
N ARG A 428 -6.69 -18.27 -15.98
CA ARG A 428 -6.82 -19.51 -15.18
C ARG A 428 -5.51 -20.27 -15.00
N ASP A 429 -4.53 -20.02 -15.86
CA ASP A 429 -3.23 -20.65 -15.85
C ASP A 429 -2.22 -19.75 -16.56
N GLY A 430 -1.28 -19.15 -15.81
CA GLY A 430 -0.24 -18.32 -16.41
C GLY A 430 0.78 -17.80 -15.41
N HIS A 431 1.78 -17.08 -15.91
CA HIS A 431 2.85 -16.53 -15.11
C HIS A 431 2.55 -15.12 -14.60
N ILE A 432 3.40 -14.68 -13.69
CA ILE A 432 3.43 -13.32 -13.11
C ILE A 432 4.77 -12.71 -13.49
N GLY A 433 4.78 -11.43 -13.86
CA GLY A 433 6.01 -10.70 -14.16
C GLY A 433 5.92 -9.22 -13.86
N ILE A 434 7.08 -8.58 -13.75
CA ILE A 434 7.23 -7.12 -13.65
C ILE A 434 7.95 -6.62 -14.90
N GLN A 435 7.49 -5.50 -15.43
CA GLN A 435 7.98 -4.93 -16.69
C GLN A 435 9.05 -3.88 -16.42
N ASN A 436 10.10 -3.89 -17.24
CA ASN A 436 10.90 -2.71 -17.51
C ASN A 436 10.45 -2.16 -18.88
N HIS A 437 10.14 -0.87 -18.98
CA HIS A 437 9.54 -0.28 -20.17
C HIS A 437 10.56 0.44 -21.05
N GLY A 438 11.02 1.62 -20.64
CA GLY A 438 11.94 2.49 -21.38
C GLY A 438 13.30 2.64 -20.69
N ALA A 439 14.30 3.07 -21.46
CA ALA A 439 15.67 3.21 -20.96
C ALA A 439 15.84 4.29 -19.88
N ASP A 440 14.92 5.24 -19.86
CA ASP A 440 14.88 6.36 -18.92
C ASP A 440 13.85 6.12 -17.79
N ASP A 441 13.08 5.01 -17.83
CA ASP A 441 12.07 4.68 -16.82
C ASP A 441 12.74 4.03 -15.59
N GLU A 442 12.59 4.64 -14.42
CA GLU A 442 13.09 4.13 -13.14
C GLU A 442 11.95 3.74 -12.19
N VAL A 443 11.59 2.45 -12.21
CA VAL A 443 10.59 1.87 -11.31
C VAL A 443 11.22 0.79 -10.44
N ALA A 444 10.96 0.90 -9.14
CA ALA A 444 11.44 0.00 -8.11
C ALA A 444 10.34 -0.96 -7.65
N PHE A 445 10.70 -2.21 -7.36
CA PHE A 445 9.82 -3.27 -6.86
C PHE A 445 10.44 -4.00 -5.67
N ARG A 446 9.63 -4.44 -4.71
CA ARG A 446 10.05 -5.33 -3.62
C ARG A 446 8.88 -6.11 -3.02
N ASP A 447 9.22 -7.05 -2.14
CA ASP A 447 8.27 -7.83 -1.33
C ASP A 447 7.15 -8.47 -2.17
N ILE A 448 7.54 -9.15 -3.26
CA ILE A 448 6.60 -9.81 -4.15
C ILE A 448 6.20 -11.14 -3.51
N ARG A 449 4.93 -11.28 -3.20
CA ARG A 449 4.41 -12.38 -2.38
C ARG A 449 3.03 -12.80 -2.84
N LEU A 450 2.73 -14.09 -2.69
CA LEU A 450 1.52 -14.68 -3.21
C LEU A 450 0.82 -15.55 -2.17
N ARG A 451 -0.50 -15.46 -2.15
CA ARG A 451 -1.38 -16.40 -1.44
C ARG A 451 -2.21 -17.17 -2.46
N ALA A 452 -2.05 -18.49 -2.49
CA ALA A 452 -2.93 -19.34 -3.28
C ALA A 452 -4.38 -19.25 -2.76
N LEU A 453 -5.34 -19.16 -3.68
CA LEU A 453 -6.76 -19.16 -3.37
C LEU A 453 -7.40 -20.48 -3.83
N PRO A 454 -8.50 -20.92 -3.20
CA PRO A 454 -9.24 -22.07 -3.69
C PRO A 454 -9.64 -21.89 -5.17
N PRO A 455 -9.63 -22.96 -5.98
CA PRO A 455 -10.13 -22.90 -7.34
C PRO A 455 -11.59 -22.45 -7.35
N VAL A 456 -11.95 -21.59 -8.31
CA VAL A 456 -13.36 -21.24 -8.53
C VAL A 456 -14.07 -22.49 -9.05
N ARG A 457 -15.05 -23.01 -8.28
CA ARG A 457 -15.89 -24.12 -8.75
C ARG A 457 -16.70 -23.61 -9.95
N THR A 458 -16.45 -24.17 -11.13
CA THR A 458 -17.24 -23.91 -12.33
C THR A 458 -18.69 -24.30 -12.07
N GLY A 459 -19.59 -23.31 -11.92
CA GLY A 459 -21.02 -23.55 -11.69
C GLY A 459 -21.79 -22.45 -10.94
N ALA A 460 -21.13 -21.42 -10.41
CA ALA A 460 -21.83 -20.30 -9.76
C ALA A 460 -21.26 -18.96 -10.25
N GLU A 461 -21.72 -18.52 -11.42
CA GLU A 461 -21.55 -17.14 -11.85
C GLU A 461 -22.61 -16.28 -11.11
N PRO A 462 -22.24 -15.24 -10.35
CA PRO A 462 -23.22 -14.30 -9.82
C PRO A 462 -23.77 -13.48 -10.98
N ALA A 463 -25.10 -13.39 -11.09
CA ALA A 463 -25.76 -12.65 -12.15
C ALA A 463 -25.26 -11.17 -12.20
N PRO A 464 -25.14 -10.56 -13.39
CA PRO A 464 -24.74 -9.17 -13.51
C PRO A 464 -25.74 -8.28 -12.76
N THR A 465 -25.22 -7.39 -11.92
CA THR A 465 -26.04 -6.46 -11.14
C THR A 465 -26.54 -5.35 -12.07
N THR A 466 -27.66 -5.58 -12.76
CA THR A 466 -28.35 -4.52 -13.49
C THR A 466 -28.95 -3.52 -12.50
N THR A 467 -28.40 -2.31 -12.47
CA THR A 467 -28.99 -1.18 -11.76
C THR A 467 -30.25 -0.74 -12.51
N ALA A 468 -31.43 -1.06 -11.99
CA ALA A 468 -32.68 -0.52 -12.51
C ALA A 468 -32.87 0.94 -12.06
N PRO A 469 -33.38 1.84 -12.91
CA PRO A 469 -33.60 3.23 -12.54
C PRO A 469 -34.78 3.36 -11.56
N ARG A 470 -34.57 4.10 -10.46
CA ARG A 470 -35.63 4.43 -9.50
C ARG A 470 -36.60 5.45 -10.12
N THR A 471 -37.75 4.97 -10.56
CA THR A 471 -38.95 5.80 -10.72
C THR A 471 -40.11 5.15 -9.97
N GLY A 472 -40.72 5.86 -9.04
CA GLY A 472 -41.94 5.39 -8.37
C GLY A 472 -42.20 6.08 -7.04
N ALA A 473 -43.17 6.98 -7.06
CA ALA A 473 -43.68 7.75 -5.94
C ALA A 473 -44.16 6.87 -4.77
N ARG A 474 -44.00 7.38 -3.56
CA ARG A 474 -44.49 6.80 -2.30
C ARG A 474 -45.93 7.30 -2.05
N PRO A 475 -46.95 6.43 -1.89
CA PRO A 475 -48.19 6.84 -1.24
C PRO A 475 -48.04 6.71 0.29
N ALA A 476 -48.64 7.66 1.00
CA ALA A 476 -48.68 7.70 2.46
C ALA A 476 -49.57 6.56 3.03
N PRO A 477 -49.24 5.97 4.19
CA PRO A 477 -50.20 5.18 4.95
C PRO A 477 -50.91 6.04 6.01
N THR A 478 -52.23 5.94 5.99
CA THR A 478 -53.20 6.43 6.97
C THR A 478 -53.05 5.73 8.33
N ALA A 479 -53.38 6.46 9.38
CA ALA A 479 -53.36 6.07 10.77
C ALA A 479 -54.35 4.94 11.12
N GLY A 480 -54.01 4.15 12.15
CA GLY A 480 -54.94 3.21 12.78
C GLY A 480 -54.32 2.37 13.90
N GLY A 481 -54.33 2.90 15.13
CA GLY A 481 -54.63 2.23 16.40
C GLY A 481 -53.90 0.95 16.85
N GLY A 482 -53.13 1.07 17.95
CA GLY A 482 -53.59 0.55 19.25
C GLY A 482 -53.09 -0.81 19.77
N PHE A 483 -52.41 -0.72 20.92
CA PHE A 483 -52.38 -1.65 22.08
C PHE A 483 -51.26 -2.69 22.25
N ALA A 484 -50.49 -2.40 23.31
CA ALA A 484 -50.27 -3.19 24.53
C ALA A 484 -49.04 -4.12 24.66
N ALA A 485 -48.38 -3.86 25.80
CA ALA A 485 -47.23 -4.53 26.39
C ALA A 485 -47.51 -5.95 26.91
N GLY A 486 -46.44 -6.73 27.09
CA GLY A 486 -46.44 -7.93 27.91
C GLY A 486 -45.05 -8.55 27.97
N GLY A 487 -44.43 -8.51 29.15
CA GLY A 487 -43.06 -9.00 29.41
C GLY A 487 -42.95 -10.51 29.60
N GLY A 488 -41.78 -10.93 30.10
CA GLY A 488 -41.60 -12.21 30.79
C GLY A 488 -40.42 -13.06 30.32
N LEU A 489 -39.32 -12.93 31.06
CA LEU A 489 -38.32 -13.94 31.46
C LEU A 489 -38.60 -15.41 31.07
N ALA A 490 -37.55 -16.14 30.65
CA ALA A 490 -37.11 -17.37 31.32
C ALA A 490 -35.75 -17.88 30.78
N ALA A 491 -34.88 -18.24 31.71
CA ALA A 491 -33.68 -19.04 31.49
C ALA A 491 -34.03 -20.53 31.39
N GLY A 492 -33.18 -21.31 30.74
CA GLY A 492 -33.24 -22.77 30.76
C GLY A 492 -32.00 -23.38 30.10
N GLY A 493 -31.10 -23.93 30.91
CA GLY A 493 -29.97 -24.74 30.43
C GLY A 493 -30.39 -26.15 30.01
N GLY A 494 -29.47 -26.85 29.36
CA GLY A 494 -29.61 -28.27 29.03
C GLY A 494 -28.42 -28.80 28.23
N LEU A 495 -27.48 -29.43 28.92
CA LEU A 495 -26.44 -30.30 28.38
C LEU A 495 -27.06 -31.62 27.90
N VAL A 496 -26.61 -32.14 26.75
CA VAL A 496 -26.59 -33.60 26.48
C VAL A 496 -25.34 -33.93 25.67
N ALA A 497 -24.55 -34.87 26.20
CA ALA A 497 -23.43 -35.53 25.54
C ALA A 497 -23.89 -36.70 24.68
N GLY A 498 -23.13 -37.04 23.64
CA GLY A 498 -23.29 -38.26 22.86
C GLY A 498 -21.97 -38.67 22.21
N ASP A 499 -21.33 -39.68 22.80
CA ASP A 499 -20.20 -40.42 22.25
C ASP A 499 -20.59 -41.24 21.01
N GLY A 500 -19.65 -41.43 20.08
CA GLY A 500 -19.79 -42.38 18.97
C GLY A 500 -18.52 -42.52 18.14
N LEU A 501 -17.77 -43.60 18.40
CA LEU A 501 -16.55 -44.04 17.74
C LEU A 501 -16.67 -44.18 16.20
N VAL A 502 -15.61 -43.83 15.48
CA VAL A 502 -15.37 -44.22 14.08
C VAL A 502 -14.34 -45.35 14.02
N ALA A 503 -14.74 -46.50 13.48
CA ALA A 503 -13.85 -47.60 13.13
C ALA A 503 -13.54 -47.54 11.62
N GLY A 504 -12.25 -47.69 11.28
CA GLY A 504 -11.76 -47.82 9.91
C GLY A 504 -11.72 -49.27 9.42
N GLY A 505 -11.57 -49.42 8.10
CA GLY A 505 -11.24 -50.68 7.43
C GLY A 505 -11.89 -50.79 6.05
N GLY A 506 -11.08 -50.72 4.98
CA GLY A 506 -11.42 -51.35 3.68
C GLY A 506 -11.18 -52.87 3.75
N PRO A 507 -11.07 -53.62 2.63
CA PRO A 507 -11.20 -53.30 1.19
C PRO A 507 -12.26 -54.20 0.48
N VAL A 508 -12.49 -54.10 -0.85
CA VAL A 508 -12.50 -55.20 -1.88
C VAL A 508 -12.62 -54.59 -3.30
N ALA A 509 -12.01 -55.24 -4.29
CA ALA A 509 -11.95 -54.94 -5.72
C ALA A 509 -13.07 -55.59 -6.57
N ASP A 510 -13.28 -55.04 -7.77
CA ASP A 510 -13.61 -55.68 -9.08
C ASP A 510 -13.87 -54.49 -10.06
N GLY A 511 -13.44 -54.40 -11.31
CA GLY A 511 -13.04 -55.35 -12.34
C GLY A 511 -13.81 -54.99 -13.62
N SER A 512 -13.16 -54.41 -14.65
CA SER A 512 -13.52 -54.59 -16.07
C SER A 512 -12.61 -53.82 -17.04
N LEU A 513 -12.26 -54.54 -18.12
CA LEU A 513 -11.42 -54.19 -19.24
C LEU A 513 -12.11 -53.20 -20.22
N ALA A 514 -11.32 -52.42 -20.96
CA ALA A 514 -11.22 -52.53 -22.42
C ALA A 514 -10.12 -51.60 -22.98
N ALA A 515 -9.23 -52.17 -23.80
CA ALA A 515 -8.26 -51.48 -24.63
C ALA A 515 -8.56 -51.79 -26.11
N HIS A 516 -8.49 -50.78 -26.97
CA HIS A 516 -8.20 -50.83 -28.41
C HIS A 516 -7.50 -49.49 -28.72
N GLY A 517 -6.23 -49.43 -29.13
CA GLY A 517 -5.72 -49.68 -30.51
C GLY A 517 -6.23 -48.58 -31.46
N GLY A 518 -5.48 -47.77 -32.18
CA GLY A 518 -4.07 -47.68 -32.59
C GLY A 518 -4.03 -46.90 -33.94
N LEU A 519 -2.87 -46.32 -34.29
CA LEU A 519 -2.42 -45.86 -35.62
C LEU A 519 -2.81 -44.46 -36.17
N ALA A 520 -1.85 -43.54 -36.05
CA ALA A 520 -1.01 -42.92 -37.11
C ALA A 520 -1.57 -42.35 -38.45
N ALA A 521 -1.09 -41.13 -38.74
CA ALA A 521 -0.46 -40.63 -39.99
C ALA A 521 -1.20 -39.64 -40.91
N GLY A 522 -0.44 -38.62 -41.35
CA GLY A 522 -0.65 -37.75 -42.52
C GLY A 522 -1.06 -36.31 -42.15
N GLY A 523 -0.40 -35.22 -42.54
CA GLY A 523 0.63 -34.98 -43.55
C GLY A 523 0.26 -33.79 -44.45
N GLY A 524 0.61 -32.56 -44.03
CA GLY A 524 0.82 -31.33 -44.84
C GLY A 524 -0.32 -30.80 -45.75
N PRO A 525 -0.12 -29.67 -46.48
CA PRO A 525 1.07 -28.81 -46.53
C PRO A 525 0.80 -27.29 -46.29
N ALA A 526 1.92 -26.57 -46.25
CA ALA A 526 2.07 -25.13 -46.18
C ALA A 526 1.71 -24.40 -47.48
N VAL A 527 1.47 -23.08 -47.38
CA VAL A 527 1.53 -22.13 -48.50
C VAL A 527 2.30 -20.87 -48.06
N GLU A 528 3.24 -20.51 -48.93
CA GLU A 528 4.03 -19.29 -49.19
C GLU A 528 3.43 -17.95 -48.69
N GLY A 529 4.17 -16.86 -48.43
CA GLY A 529 5.55 -16.50 -48.74
C GLY A 529 5.65 -15.03 -49.17
N GLY A 530 6.44 -14.21 -48.46
CA GLY A 530 7.13 -13.01 -48.98
C GLY A 530 6.68 -11.62 -48.47
N PRO A 531 7.57 -10.59 -48.44
CA PRO A 531 9.03 -10.63 -48.28
C PRO A 531 9.58 -9.70 -47.17
N VAL A 532 10.81 -10.04 -46.79
CA VAL A 532 11.76 -9.30 -45.95
C VAL A 532 12.43 -8.19 -46.77
N ALA A 533 12.70 -7.03 -46.16
CA ALA A 533 13.67 -6.05 -46.65
C ALA A 533 14.87 -5.97 -45.70
N GLN A 534 16.03 -6.46 -46.15
CA GLN A 534 17.37 -6.05 -45.70
C GLN A 534 17.65 -4.65 -46.31
N GLY A 535 18.29 -3.69 -45.66
CA GLY A 535 19.63 -3.74 -45.07
C GLY A 535 20.62 -3.07 -46.02
N GLY A 536 21.16 -1.91 -45.65
CA GLY A 536 22.21 -1.18 -46.37
C GLY A 536 22.99 -0.24 -45.42
N PRO A 537 24.33 -0.30 -45.38
CA PRO A 537 25.15 0.33 -44.33
C PRO A 537 25.67 1.72 -44.72
N ALA A 538 26.02 2.54 -43.73
CA ALA A 538 26.93 3.67 -43.91
C ALA A 538 27.91 3.74 -42.74
N ALA A 539 29.20 3.63 -43.08
CA ALA A 539 30.33 3.76 -42.19
C ALA A 539 30.87 5.20 -42.20
N GLY A 540 31.48 5.60 -41.08
CA GLY A 540 32.73 6.38 -41.10
C GLY A 540 32.64 7.83 -40.60
N GLY A 541 33.40 8.13 -39.54
CA GLY A 541 33.81 9.49 -39.21
C GLY A 541 34.15 9.69 -37.73
N GLY A 542 35.37 9.32 -37.32
CA GLY A 542 35.88 9.58 -35.97
C GLY A 542 36.37 11.00 -35.76
N LEU A 543 36.48 11.41 -34.49
CA LEU A 543 37.44 12.42 -34.05
C LEU A 543 37.89 12.12 -32.62
N VAL A 544 39.19 11.89 -32.49
CA VAL A 544 39.95 11.77 -31.23
C VAL A 544 40.43 13.16 -30.85
N VAL A 545 40.27 13.56 -29.58
CA VAL A 545 41.03 14.68 -29.00
C VAL A 545 41.75 14.21 -27.74
N HIS A 546 43.07 14.29 -27.80
CA HIS A 546 43.99 14.13 -26.68
C HIS A 546 43.96 15.36 -25.77
N GLY A 547 44.00 15.13 -24.45
CA GLY A 547 44.41 16.11 -23.45
C GLY A 547 45.27 15.44 -22.39
N ARG A 548 46.59 15.71 -22.41
CA ARG A 548 47.57 15.37 -21.36
C ARG A 548 47.87 16.62 -20.52
N HIS A 549 48.44 16.36 -19.33
CA HIS A 549 49.14 17.25 -18.38
C HIS A 549 48.25 17.93 -17.32
N ALA A 550 48.62 18.02 -16.03
CA ALA A 550 49.88 17.72 -15.34
C ALA A 550 49.65 17.40 -13.85
N ALA A 551 50.65 16.75 -13.27
CA ALA A 551 50.82 16.47 -11.85
C ALA A 551 51.05 17.73 -11.00
N GLY A 552 50.66 17.67 -9.74
CA GLY A 552 51.03 18.62 -8.69
C GLY A 552 51.27 17.88 -7.38
N SER A 553 52.54 17.79 -7.00
CA SER A 553 53.10 17.17 -5.80
C SER A 553 53.00 18.06 -4.54
N GLY A 554 53.04 17.43 -3.37
CA GLY A 554 53.42 18.03 -2.07
C GLY A 554 52.28 17.97 -1.05
N GLY A 555 52.46 17.58 0.20
CA GLY A 555 53.64 17.26 1.00
C GLY A 555 53.14 16.97 2.41
N ALA A 556 53.82 16.07 3.11
CA ALA A 556 53.51 15.62 4.45
C ALA A 556 53.65 16.74 5.51
N ALA A 557 52.84 16.67 6.58
CA ALA A 557 53.27 17.07 7.91
C ALA A 557 52.48 16.31 8.98
N ARG A 558 53.21 15.48 9.73
CA ARG A 558 52.83 14.96 11.06
C ARG A 558 52.79 16.10 12.07
N ALA A 559 51.92 15.98 13.07
CA ALA A 559 52.21 16.45 14.42
C ALA A 559 51.52 15.54 15.44
N GLU A 560 52.32 14.71 16.12
CA GLU A 560 52.02 14.16 17.44
C GLU A 560 52.05 15.27 18.49
N GLY A 561 51.33 15.12 19.61
CA GLY A 561 51.65 15.88 20.82
C GLY A 561 50.54 16.05 21.85
N ALA A 562 50.32 15.01 22.67
CA ALA A 562 50.16 15.02 24.14
C ALA A 562 49.23 16.02 24.87
N GLY A 563 48.41 15.47 25.78
CA GLY A 563 48.51 15.86 27.20
C GLY A 563 47.25 16.40 27.91
N ALA A 564 46.68 15.52 28.76
CA ALA A 564 46.12 15.79 30.09
C ALA A 564 45.09 16.93 30.31
N ARG A 565 43.83 16.57 30.60
CA ARG A 565 43.23 16.52 31.95
C ARG A 565 41.79 16.02 31.88
#